data_AF-A0A533RZ51-F1
#
_entry.id   AF-A0A533RZ51-F1
#
_cell.length_a   1.000
_cell.length_b   1.000
_cell.length_c   1.000
_cell.angle_alpha   90.00
_cell.angle_beta   90.00
_cell.angle_gamma   90.00
#
_symmetry.space_group_name_H-M   'P 1'
#
loop_
_entity.id
_entity.type
_entity.pdbx_description
1 polymer ?
#
loop_
_entity_poly.entity_id
_entity_poly.type
_entity_poly.pdbx_seq_one_letter_code
_entity_poly.pdbx_strand_id
1 'polypeptide(L)'
;MAHGTDRVGRTVRRAAGVTRARPALDLVPERCDECGRCERACPEHAIKARRAYIAVDWERCDGCGECVDACDRDAIRLKAVEAPARRAVAPAPAAAAAPARHELDPARDAASPVRWSLAEAAAVLAMMLALFVAEEVVLASTWVSGLEPGAAAVARMLVLGAYYSAQLAVIAILVRRRGSTLLRAFALTGEHARAGRKAASAAVGGLA
;
A
#
# COMPACT_ATOMS: atom_id res chain seq x y z
N MET A 1 30.12 9.22 23.01
CA MET A 1 29.03 9.06 24.00
C MET A 1 28.12 10.28 23.85
N ALA A 2 26.92 10.14 23.29
CA ALA A 2 25.99 11.25 23.11
C ALA A 2 25.01 11.28 24.29
N HIS A 3 25.13 12.27 25.15
CA HIS A 3 24.21 12.52 26.27
C HIS A 3 23.04 13.36 25.76
N GLY A 4 21.83 12.81 25.79
CA GLY A 4 20.59 13.54 25.53
C GLY A 4 19.65 13.38 26.72
N THR A 5 19.13 14.47 27.24
CA THR A 5 18.12 14.50 28.31
C THR A 5 16.72 14.43 27.70
N ASP A 6 15.84 13.62 28.28
CA ASP A 6 14.42 13.64 27.90
C ASP A 6 13.72 14.92 28.41
N ARG A 7 12.48 15.16 27.98
CA ARG A 7 11.64 16.29 28.42
C ARG A 7 11.35 16.31 29.93
N VAL A 8 11.70 15.27 30.67
CA VAL A 8 11.54 15.15 32.13
C VAL A 8 12.87 15.36 32.86
N GLY A 9 13.92 15.79 32.15
CA GLY A 9 15.24 16.07 32.73
C GLY A 9 15.98 14.82 33.20
N ARG A 10 15.55 13.62 32.78
CA ARG A 10 16.20 12.37 33.16
C ARG A 10 17.35 12.09 32.18
N THR A 11 18.55 11.83 32.71
CA THR A 11 19.69 11.37 31.91
C THR A 11 19.46 9.91 31.51
N VAL A 12 18.71 9.69 30.44
CA VAL A 12 18.52 8.34 29.90
C VAL A 12 19.78 7.98 29.12
N ARG A 13 20.59 7.05 29.63
CA ARG A 13 21.66 6.42 28.83
C ARG A 13 20.98 5.74 27.65
N ARG A 14 21.19 6.25 26.43
CA ARG A 14 20.78 5.59 25.18
C ARG A 14 21.45 4.22 25.12
N ALA A 15 20.73 3.17 25.51
CA ALA A 15 21.19 1.80 25.34
C ALA A 15 21.23 1.48 23.83
N ALA A 16 22.43 1.33 23.29
CA ALA A 16 22.62 0.79 21.96
C ALA A 16 22.08 -0.65 21.95
N GLY A 17 20.92 -0.86 21.33
CA GLY A 17 20.34 -2.21 21.15
C GLY A 17 18.92 -2.44 21.66
N VAL A 18 18.18 -1.42 22.15
CA VAL A 18 16.74 -1.59 22.35
C VAL A 18 16.07 -1.54 20.98
N THR A 19 15.54 -2.68 20.51
CA THR A 19 14.58 -2.75 19.40
C THR A 19 13.34 -1.94 19.80
N ARG A 20 13.35 -0.64 19.50
CA ARG A 20 12.20 0.23 19.75
C ARG A 20 11.03 -0.33 18.94
N ALA A 21 9.92 -0.61 19.62
CA ALA A 21 8.67 -0.94 18.96
C ALA A 21 8.37 0.18 17.96
N ARG A 22 8.14 -0.17 16.69
CA ARG A 22 7.84 0.81 15.64
C ARG A 22 6.68 1.68 16.13
N PRO A 23 6.84 3.01 16.19
CA PRO A 23 5.75 3.89 16.59
C PRO A 23 4.60 3.69 15.61
N ALA A 24 3.43 3.35 16.14
CA ALA A 24 2.25 3.12 15.32
C ALA A 24 1.68 4.49 14.91
N LEU A 25 2.15 5.05 13.81
CA LEU A 25 1.57 6.26 13.23
C LEU A 25 0.44 5.89 12.25
N ASP A 26 -0.62 6.68 12.26
CA ASP A 26 -1.69 6.71 11.27
C ASP A 26 -1.46 7.92 10.37
N LEU A 27 -1.23 7.69 9.07
CA LEU A 27 -0.88 8.72 8.10
C LEU A 27 -2.05 8.91 7.13
N VAL A 28 -2.50 10.16 6.97
CA VAL A 28 -3.62 10.54 6.11
C VAL A 28 -3.16 11.62 5.13
N PRO A 29 -2.50 11.23 4.01
CA PRO A 29 -1.95 12.18 3.04
C PRO A 29 -2.99 13.17 2.49
N GLU A 30 -4.26 12.79 2.43
CA GLU A 30 -5.37 13.60 1.90
C GLU A 30 -5.62 14.86 2.74
N ARG A 31 -5.19 14.85 4.01
CA ARG A 31 -5.29 16.01 4.92
C ARG A 31 -4.03 16.88 4.91
N CYS A 32 -2.96 16.42 4.28
CA CYS A 32 -1.70 17.15 4.20
C CYS A 32 -1.82 18.37 3.29
N ASP A 33 -1.47 19.54 3.82
CA ASP A 33 -1.40 20.81 3.07
C ASP A 33 0.03 21.18 2.67
N GLU A 34 0.99 20.27 2.87
CA GLU A 34 2.41 20.47 2.53
C GLU A 34 3.07 21.66 3.27
N CYS A 35 2.58 22.04 4.45
CA CYS A 35 3.16 23.13 5.25
C CYS A 35 4.60 22.85 5.78
N GLY A 36 5.06 21.59 5.73
CA GLY A 36 6.42 21.17 6.10
C GLY A 36 6.76 21.27 7.60
N ARG A 37 5.78 21.55 8.47
CA ARG A 37 6.02 21.68 9.92
C ARG A 37 6.50 20.39 10.57
N CYS A 38 5.93 19.26 10.19
CA CYS A 38 6.36 17.94 10.66
C CYS A 38 7.82 17.60 10.29
N GLU A 39 8.30 18.04 9.12
CA GLU A 39 9.70 17.83 8.71
C GLU A 39 10.68 18.64 9.56
N ARG A 40 10.31 19.89 9.90
CA ARG A 40 11.11 20.76 10.77
C ARG A 40 11.09 20.31 12.24
N ALA A 41 9.97 19.76 12.69
CA ALA A 41 9.82 19.26 14.06
C ALA A 41 10.49 17.91 14.29
N CYS A 42 10.91 17.18 13.25
CA CYS A 42 11.52 15.86 13.42
C CYS A 42 13.02 15.99 13.71
N PRO A 43 13.51 15.67 14.92
CA PRO A 43 14.92 15.81 15.27
C PRO A 43 15.82 14.84 14.50
N GLU A 44 15.30 13.66 14.17
CA GLU A 44 16.02 12.65 13.41
C GLU A 44 15.84 12.82 11.88
N HIS A 45 15.13 13.86 11.43
CA HIS A 45 14.76 14.11 10.03
C HIS A 45 14.25 12.85 9.29
N ALA A 46 13.42 12.07 9.98
CA ALA A 46 12.90 10.79 9.55
C ALA A 46 11.60 10.89 8.75
N ILE A 47 11.02 12.08 8.59
CA ILE A 47 9.72 12.27 7.92
C ILE A 47 9.85 13.22 6.72
N LYS A 48 9.14 12.88 5.64
CA LYS A 48 8.91 13.75 4.47
C LYS A 48 7.42 13.77 4.15
N ALA A 49 6.84 14.96 4.08
CA ALA A 49 5.42 15.15 3.80
C ALA A 49 5.23 15.92 2.50
N ARG A 50 4.43 15.37 1.60
CA ARG A 50 3.97 15.99 0.36
C ARG A 50 2.45 15.85 0.29
N ARG A 51 1.81 16.63 -0.57
CA ARG A 51 0.35 16.55 -0.74
C ARG A 51 -0.15 15.17 -1.19
N ALA A 52 0.67 14.43 -1.93
CA ALA A 52 0.32 13.10 -2.44
C ALA A 52 0.71 11.94 -1.51
N TYR A 53 1.70 12.13 -0.62
CA TYR A 53 2.20 11.07 0.25
C TYR A 53 2.92 11.61 1.49
N ILE A 54 2.91 10.82 2.56
CA ILE A 54 3.72 11.05 3.76
C ILE A 54 4.63 9.84 3.94
N ALA A 55 5.94 10.04 3.90
CA ALA A 55 6.95 9.00 4.01
C ALA A 55 7.70 9.12 5.35
N VAL A 56 7.84 8.00 6.05
CA VAL A 56 8.59 7.91 7.30
C VAL A 56 9.69 6.85 7.13
N ASP A 57 10.93 7.25 7.42
CA ASP A 57 12.07 6.37 7.59
C ASP A 57 12.02 5.75 8.99
N TRP A 58 11.55 4.50 9.05
CA TRP A 58 11.36 3.79 10.31
C TRP A 58 12.66 3.35 10.98
N GLU A 59 13.79 3.38 10.27
CA GLU A 59 15.10 3.08 10.86
C GLU A 59 15.64 4.28 11.63
N ARG A 60 15.32 5.49 11.16
CA ARG A 60 15.69 6.76 11.81
C ARG A 60 14.65 7.26 12.80
N CYS A 61 13.39 6.86 12.64
CA CYS A 61 12.31 7.28 13.54
C CYS A 61 12.51 6.68 14.94
N ASP A 62 12.70 7.55 15.93
CA ASP A 62 12.84 7.16 17.33
C ASP A 62 11.50 7.06 18.08
N GLY A 63 10.40 7.47 17.45
CA GLY A 63 9.06 7.48 18.03
C GLY A 63 8.80 8.62 19.01
N CYS A 64 9.55 9.72 18.94
CA CYS A 64 9.36 10.89 19.81
C CYS A 64 7.96 11.54 19.73
N GLY A 65 7.25 11.40 18.61
CA GLY A 65 5.90 11.93 18.42
C GLY A 65 5.81 13.41 18.02
N GLU A 66 6.93 14.13 17.90
CA GLU A 66 6.92 15.58 17.59
C GLU A 66 6.23 15.93 16.25
N CYS A 67 6.28 15.00 15.28
CA CYS A 67 5.59 15.16 14.00
C CYS A 67 4.05 15.15 14.12
N VAL A 68 3.50 14.52 15.15
CA VAL A 68 2.06 14.49 15.45
C VAL A 68 1.65 15.83 16.06
N ASP A 69 2.40 16.29 17.06
CA ASP A 69 2.15 17.56 17.74
C ASP A 69 2.23 18.76 16.77
N ALA A 70 3.13 18.69 15.79
CA ALA A 70 3.32 19.75 14.79
C ALA A 70 2.28 19.74 13.64
N CYS A 71 1.40 18.74 13.58
CA CYS A 71 0.48 18.55 12.46
C CYS A 71 -0.93 19.08 12.77
N ASP A 72 -1.15 20.38 12.58
CA ASP A 72 -2.48 21.00 12.78
C ASP A 72 -3.61 20.44 11.87
N ARG A 73 -3.26 19.65 10.86
CA ARG A 73 -4.21 19.06 9.91
C ARG A 73 -4.65 17.65 10.28
N ASP A 74 -4.13 17.09 11.37
CA ASP A 74 -4.33 15.69 11.76
C ASP A 74 -3.98 14.71 10.62
N ALA A 75 -3.01 15.07 9.77
CA ALA A 75 -2.51 14.22 8.70
C ALA A 75 -1.55 13.15 9.23
N ILE A 76 -1.05 13.31 10.46
CA ILE A 76 -0.17 12.38 11.16
C ILE A 76 -0.74 12.21 12.57
N ARG A 77 -1.11 10.98 12.94
CA ARG A 77 -1.67 10.67 14.27
C ARG A 77 -0.97 9.48 14.89
N LEU A 78 -1.04 9.36 16.22
CA LEU A 78 -0.71 8.11 16.91
C LEU A 78 -1.91 7.16 16.79
N LYS A 79 -1.67 5.93 16.34
CA LYS A 79 -2.64 4.84 16.52
C LYS A 79 -2.72 4.57 18.01
N ALA A 80 -3.88 4.84 18.60
CA ALA A 80 -4.22 4.29 19.90
C ALA A 80 -4.08 2.78 19.78
N VAL A 81 -3.03 2.22 20.38
CA VAL A 81 -3.03 0.81 20.71
C VAL A 81 -3.96 0.77 21.91
N GLU A 82 -5.22 0.34 21.75
CA GLU A 82 -5.95 -0.18 22.90
C GLU A 82 -5.03 -1.21 23.52
N ALA A 83 -4.46 -0.88 24.68
CA ALA A 83 -3.64 -1.82 25.42
C ALA A 83 -4.51 -3.05 25.64
N PRO A 84 -4.17 -4.24 25.10
CA PRO A 84 -4.88 -5.43 25.50
C PRO A 84 -4.77 -5.50 27.02
N ALA A 85 -5.91 -5.54 27.70
CA ALA A 85 -5.99 -5.67 29.15
C ALA A 85 -4.94 -6.70 29.57
N ARG A 86 -4.02 -6.29 30.46
CA ARG A 86 -2.84 -7.08 30.84
C ARG A 86 -3.27 -8.48 31.27
N ARG A 87 -3.27 -9.45 30.36
CA ARG A 87 -3.11 -10.85 30.75
C ARG A 87 -1.64 -10.95 31.11
N ALA A 88 -1.38 -11.13 32.41
CA ALA A 88 -0.07 -11.47 32.90
C ALA A 88 0.42 -12.68 32.10
N VAL A 89 1.37 -12.45 31.18
CA VAL A 89 2.13 -13.53 30.58
C VAL A 89 3.09 -13.97 31.68
N ALA A 90 2.85 -15.15 32.26
CA ALA A 90 3.83 -15.80 33.11
C ALA A 90 5.16 -15.91 32.33
N PRO A 91 6.32 -15.68 32.97
CA PRO A 91 7.59 -15.73 32.27
C PRO A 91 7.78 -17.12 31.64
N ALA A 92 7.96 -17.15 30.33
CA ALA A 92 8.32 -18.37 29.60
C ALA A 92 9.71 -18.84 30.08
N PRO A 93 9.91 -20.15 30.32
CA PRO A 93 11.23 -20.65 30.69
C PRO A 93 12.22 -20.44 29.54
N ALA A 94 13.38 -19.93 29.89
CA ALA A 94 14.48 -19.70 28.98
C ALA A 94 15.04 -21.04 28.46
N ALA A 95 14.70 -21.41 27.23
CA ALA A 95 15.48 -22.37 26.45
C ALA A 95 15.22 -22.22 24.95
N ALA A 96 16.32 -22.17 24.21
CA ALA A 96 16.47 -22.41 22.77
C ALA A 96 15.93 -21.35 21.80
N ALA A 97 16.87 -20.54 21.31
CA ALA A 97 16.76 -19.77 20.09
C ALA A 97 16.60 -20.68 18.87
N ALA A 98 15.52 -20.47 18.12
CA ALA A 98 15.45 -20.72 16.69
C ALA A 98 14.76 -19.50 16.06
N PRO A 99 15.24 -18.94 14.94
CA PRO A 99 14.57 -17.80 14.32
C PRO A 99 13.20 -18.25 13.83
N ALA A 100 12.15 -17.66 14.41
CA ALA A 100 10.80 -17.81 13.94
C ALA A 100 10.76 -17.39 12.46
N ARG A 101 10.50 -18.36 11.60
CA ARG A 101 10.10 -18.12 10.22
C ARG A 101 8.86 -17.23 10.32
N HIS A 102 8.89 -16.08 9.65
CA HIS A 102 7.76 -15.17 9.64
C HIS A 102 6.61 -15.85 8.89
N GLU A 103 5.73 -16.52 9.64
CA GLU A 103 4.46 -17.02 9.11
C GLU A 103 3.67 -15.78 8.68
N LEU A 104 3.50 -15.61 7.37
CA LEU A 104 2.73 -14.50 6.80
C LEU A 104 1.28 -14.60 7.27
N ASP A 105 0.77 -13.54 7.88
CA ASP A 105 -0.60 -13.43 8.35
C ASP A 105 -1.51 -13.00 7.19
N PRO A 106 -2.30 -13.91 6.57
CA PRO A 106 -2.99 -13.68 5.30
C PRO A 106 -4.07 -12.58 5.39
N ALA A 107 -4.52 -12.24 6.60
CA ALA A 107 -5.50 -11.18 6.81
C ALA A 107 -4.88 -9.77 6.70
N ARG A 108 -3.58 -9.64 7.00
CA ARG A 108 -2.86 -8.35 7.02
C ARG A 108 -2.33 -7.95 5.64
N ASP A 109 -1.94 -8.92 4.83
CA ASP A 109 -1.43 -8.68 3.47
C ASP A 109 -2.54 -8.24 2.51
N ALA A 110 -3.79 -8.63 2.78
CA ALA A 110 -4.97 -8.23 2.01
C ALA A 110 -5.28 -6.72 2.05
N ALA A 111 -4.65 -5.96 2.95
CA ALA A 111 -4.82 -4.51 3.11
C ALA A 111 -3.59 -3.69 2.67
N SER A 112 -2.52 -4.34 2.19
CA SER A 112 -1.37 -3.60 1.67
C SER A 112 -1.64 -3.12 0.24
N PRO A 113 -1.39 -1.84 -0.11
CA PRO A 113 -1.46 -1.39 -1.49
C PRO A 113 -0.46 -2.23 -2.28
N VAL A 114 -0.95 -2.89 -3.32
CA VAL A 114 -0.17 -3.79 -4.18
C VAL A 114 1.11 -3.06 -4.62
N ARG A 115 2.26 -3.40 -4.01
CA ARG A 115 3.56 -2.81 -4.35
C ARG A 115 4.02 -3.43 -5.66
N TRP A 116 3.62 -2.86 -6.79
CA TRP A 116 4.13 -3.27 -8.09
C TRP A 116 5.62 -2.95 -8.16
N SER A 117 6.43 -3.97 -8.46
CA SER A 117 7.83 -3.72 -8.79
C SER A 117 7.91 -3.09 -10.18
N LEU A 118 8.89 -2.20 -10.39
CA LEU A 118 9.19 -1.62 -11.71
C LEU A 118 9.36 -2.70 -12.79
N ALA A 119 9.90 -3.87 -12.40
CA ALA A 119 10.09 -5.02 -13.29
C ALA A 119 8.76 -5.65 -13.74
N GLU A 120 7.77 -5.76 -12.86
CA GLU A 120 6.44 -6.30 -13.23
C GLU A 120 5.69 -5.33 -14.15
N ALA A 121 5.77 -4.03 -13.87
CA ALA A 121 5.19 -3.01 -14.75
C ALA A 121 5.86 -3.04 -16.14
N ALA A 122 7.20 -3.14 -16.19
CA ALA A 122 7.94 -3.27 -17.44
C ALA A 122 7.58 -4.55 -18.21
N ALA A 123 7.40 -5.68 -17.52
CA ALA A 123 7.01 -6.94 -18.14
C ALA A 123 5.59 -6.87 -18.76
N VAL A 124 4.64 -6.23 -18.07
CA VAL A 124 3.29 -6.02 -18.61
C VAL A 124 3.34 -5.11 -19.85
N LEU A 125 4.09 -4.01 -19.79
CA LEU A 125 4.25 -3.09 -20.92
C LEU A 125 4.95 -3.76 -22.12
N ALA A 126 6.01 -4.53 -21.88
CA ALA A 126 6.71 -5.27 -22.93
C ALA A 126 5.81 -6.32 -23.58
N MET A 127 5.00 -7.03 -22.78
CA MET A 127 4.02 -7.99 -23.29
C MET A 127 2.92 -7.30 -24.11
N MET A 128 2.40 -6.15 -23.67
CA MET A 128 1.42 -5.37 -24.44
C MET A 128 2.02 -4.87 -25.77
N LEU A 129 3.25 -4.35 -25.75
CA LEU A 129 3.94 -3.89 -26.96
C LEU A 129 4.20 -5.04 -27.94
N ALA A 130 4.66 -6.19 -27.46
CA ALA A 130 4.90 -7.36 -28.30
C ALA A 130 3.61 -7.85 -28.98
N LEU A 131 2.51 -7.87 -28.24
CA LEU A 131 1.20 -8.25 -28.77
C LEU A 131 0.66 -7.22 -29.79
N PHE A 132 0.88 -5.93 -29.57
CA PHE A 132 0.51 -4.87 -30.52
C PHE A 132 1.32 -4.99 -31.83
N VAL A 133 2.64 -5.20 -31.75
CA VAL A 133 3.48 -5.39 -32.93
C VAL A 133 3.09 -6.66 -33.68
N ALA A 134 2.77 -7.75 -32.97
CA ALA A 134 2.28 -8.97 -33.58
C ALA A 134 0.98 -8.76 -34.36
N GLU A 135 0.06 -7.94 -33.83
CA GLU A 135 -1.17 -7.55 -34.52
C GLU A 135 -0.87 -6.79 -35.82
N GLU A 136 -0.03 -5.76 -35.77
CA GLU A 136 0.35 -4.97 -36.95
C GLU A 136 1.00 -5.86 -38.03
N VAL A 137 1.85 -6.81 -37.64
CA VAL A 137 2.48 -7.78 -38.56
C VAL A 137 1.45 -8.72 -39.19
N VAL A 138 0.47 -9.21 -38.41
CA VAL A 138 -0.61 -10.06 -38.94
C VAL A 138 -1.49 -9.28 -39.92
N LEU A 139 -1.83 -8.03 -39.58
CA LEU A 139 -2.65 -7.17 -40.44
C LEU A 139 -1.92 -6.70 -41.70
N ALA A 140 -0.59 -6.55 -41.63
CA ALA A 140 0.26 -6.23 -42.78
C ALA A 140 0.60 -7.46 -43.65
N SER A 141 0.26 -8.67 -43.20
CA SER A 141 0.55 -9.89 -43.96
C SER A 141 -0.24 -9.95 -45.26
N THR A 142 0.40 -10.47 -46.32
CA THR A 142 -0.21 -10.62 -47.65
C THR A 142 -1.46 -11.49 -47.64
N TRP A 143 -1.58 -12.34 -46.61
CA TRP A 143 -2.71 -13.20 -46.36
C TRP A 143 -3.96 -12.41 -46.01
N VAL A 144 -3.83 -11.38 -45.16
CA VAL A 144 -4.96 -10.53 -44.72
C VAL A 144 -5.35 -9.49 -45.77
N SER A 145 -4.39 -8.97 -46.53
CA SER A 145 -4.65 -8.02 -47.62
C SER A 145 -5.36 -8.64 -48.83
N GLY A 146 -5.38 -9.97 -48.95
CA GLY A 146 -6.07 -10.69 -50.02
C GLY A 146 -7.55 -11.02 -49.74
N LEU A 147 -8.05 -10.76 -48.53
CA LEU A 147 -9.46 -11.03 -48.19
C LEU A 147 -10.41 -9.98 -48.75
N GLU A 148 -11.64 -10.42 -49.04
CA GLU A 148 -12.76 -9.52 -49.31
C GLU A 148 -12.97 -8.52 -48.15
N PRO A 149 -13.41 -7.28 -48.42
CA PRO A 149 -13.44 -6.21 -47.40
C PRO A 149 -14.21 -6.57 -46.13
N GLY A 150 -15.31 -7.31 -46.28
CA GLY A 150 -16.11 -7.80 -45.15
C GLY A 150 -15.37 -8.83 -44.29
N ALA A 151 -14.65 -9.76 -44.92
CA ALA A 151 -13.88 -10.78 -44.22
C ALA A 151 -12.64 -10.17 -43.54
N ALA A 152 -12.00 -9.16 -44.14
CA ALA A 152 -10.90 -8.43 -43.53
C ALA A 152 -11.33 -7.63 -42.29
N ALA A 153 -12.54 -7.07 -42.27
CA ALA A 153 -13.10 -6.40 -41.09
C ALA A 153 -13.34 -7.38 -39.94
N VAL A 154 -13.90 -8.56 -40.24
CA VAL A 154 -14.12 -9.63 -39.25
C VAL A 154 -12.79 -10.15 -38.71
N ALA A 155 -11.79 -10.36 -39.56
CA ALA A 155 -10.45 -10.78 -39.15
C ALA A 155 -9.82 -9.78 -38.16
N ARG A 156 -9.92 -8.47 -38.42
CA ARG A 156 -9.47 -7.41 -37.49
C ARG A 156 -10.18 -7.48 -36.14
N MET A 157 -11.51 -7.60 -36.15
CA MET A 157 -12.29 -7.70 -34.90
C MET A 157 -11.92 -8.93 -34.08
N LEU A 158 -11.69 -10.07 -34.73
CA LEU A 158 -11.29 -11.31 -34.07
C LEU A 158 -9.87 -11.22 -33.48
N VAL A 159 -8.92 -10.63 -34.22
CA VAL A 159 -7.55 -10.41 -33.75
C VAL A 159 -7.53 -9.47 -32.54
N LEU A 160 -8.23 -8.34 -32.62
CA LEU A 160 -8.32 -7.39 -31.51
C LEU A 160 -9.03 -8.00 -30.28
N GLY A 161 -10.07 -8.80 -30.50
CA GLY A 161 -10.74 -9.55 -29.44
C GLY A 161 -9.82 -10.57 -28.77
N ALA A 162 -8.99 -11.27 -29.56
CA ALA A 162 -7.99 -12.20 -29.04
C ALA A 162 -6.90 -11.47 -28.23
N TYR A 163 -6.45 -10.30 -28.68
CA TYR A 163 -5.50 -9.45 -27.97
C TYR A 163 -6.02 -9.05 -26.58
N TYR A 164 -7.21 -8.46 -26.50
CA TYR A 164 -7.76 -7.99 -25.22
C TYR A 164 -8.13 -9.15 -24.28
N SER A 165 -8.60 -10.27 -24.81
CA SER A 165 -8.89 -11.45 -23.99
C SER A 165 -7.60 -12.05 -23.39
N ALA A 166 -6.50 -12.11 -24.15
CA ALA A 166 -5.20 -12.51 -23.63
C ALA A 166 -4.70 -11.55 -22.53
N GLN A 167 -4.84 -10.23 -22.74
CA GLN A 167 -4.47 -9.22 -21.74
C GLN A 167 -5.26 -9.39 -20.43
N LEU A 168 -6.58 -9.57 -20.52
CA LEU A 168 -7.44 -9.82 -19.36
C LEU A 168 -7.11 -11.15 -18.67
N ALA A 169 -6.80 -12.19 -19.44
CA ALA A 169 -6.40 -13.49 -18.90
C ALA A 169 -5.10 -13.39 -18.10
N VAL A 170 -4.09 -12.67 -18.59
CA VAL A 170 -2.84 -12.48 -17.85
C VAL A 170 -3.07 -11.69 -16.57
N ILE A 171 -3.85 -10.61 -16.61
CA ILE A 171 -4.23 -9.85 -15.40
C ILE A 171 -4.95 -10.77 -14.40
N ALA A 172 -5.91 -11.57 -14.87
CA ALA A 172 -6.63 -12.51 -14.02
C ALA A 172 -5.71 -13.57 -13.41
N ILE A 173 -4.76 -14.10 -14.18
CA ILE A 173 -3.75 -15.06 -13.71
C ILE A 173 -2.87 -14.41 -12.63
N LEU A 174 -2.35 -13.21 -12.87
CA LEU A 174 -1.51 -12.49 -11.91
C LEU A 174 -2.25 -12.20 -10.60
N VAL A 175 -3.51 -11.75 -10.70
CA VAL A 175 -4.38 -11.46 -9.54
C VAL A 175 -4.67 -12.73 -8.74
N ARG A 176 -4.99 -13.84 -9.42
CA ARG A 176 -5.19 -15.16 -8.79
C ARG A 176 -3.93 -15.67 -8.10
N ARG A 177 -2.76 -15.55 -8.73
CA ARG A 177 -1.48 -15.96 -8.11
C ARG A 177 -1.14 -15.15 -6.86
N ARG A 178 -1.65 -13.92 -6.75
CA ARG A 178 -1.51 -13.06 -5.57
C ARG A 178 -2.57 -13.29 -4.49
N GLY A 179 -3.45 -14.30 -4.64
CA GLY A 179 -4.51 -14.60 -3.67
C GLY A 179 -5.57 -13.49 -3.53
N SER A 180 -5.63 -12.56 -4.49
CA SER A 180 -6.58 -11.45 -4.51
C SER A 180 -7.68 -11.68 -5.54
N THR A 181 -8.85 -11.06 -5.33
CA THR A 181 -9.95 -11.06 -6.30
C THR A 181 -9.85 -9.80 -7.16
N LEU A 182 -10.22 -9.87 -8.45
CA LEU A 182 -10.20 -8.70 -9.36
C LEU A 182 -10.91 -7.48 -8.75
N LEU A 183 -12.05 -7.71 -8.10
CA LEU A 183 -12.83 -6.68 -7.39
C LEU A 183 -12.08 -5.99 -6.24
N ARG A 184 -11.18 -6.71 -5.54
CA ARG A 184 -10.33 -6.14 -4.48
C ARG A 184 -9.11 -5.42 -5.06
N ALA A 185 -8.53 -5.94 -6.14
CA ALA A 185 -7.39 -5.32 -6.82
C ALA A 185 -7.72 -3.94 -7.43
N PHE A 186 -8.95 -3.77 -7.94
CA PHE A 186 -9.46 -2.48 -8.42
C PHE A 186 -10.17 -1.65 -7.33
N ALA A 187 -10.07 -2.05 -6.06
CA ALA A 187 -10.72 -1.39 -4.92
C ALA A 187 -12.27 -1.19 -5.06
N LEU A 188 -12.93 -1.95 -5.94
CA LEU A 188 -14.38 -1.86 -6.18
C LEU A 188 -15.22 -2.53 -5.08
N THR A 189 -14.60 -3.34 -4.21
CA THR A 189 -15.29 -3.89 -3.04
C THR A 189 -15.15 -3.01 -1.81
N GLY A 190 -16.17 -2.18 -1.59
CA GLY A 190 -16.77 -2.03 -0.26
C GLY A 190 -16.36 -0.83 0.59
N GLU A 191 -15.40 0.00 0.19
CA GLU A 191 -15.17 1.28 0.91
C GLU A 191 -16.32 2.27 0.65
N HIS A 192 -16.84 2.33 -0.59
CA HIS A 192 -18.05 3.09 -0.89
C HIS A 192 -19.31 2.52 -0.23
N ALA A 193 -19.39 1.19 -0.02
CA ALA A 193 -20.51 0.57 0.68
C ALA A 193 -20.49 0.83 2.21
N ARG A 194 -19.31 0.95 2.83
CA ARG A 194 -19.18 1.34 4.24
C ARG A 194 -19.39 2.85 4.44
N ALA A 195 -18.92 3.69 3.50
CA ALA A 195 -19.21 5.13 3.51
C ALA A 195 -20.72 5.40 3.38
N GLY A 196 -21.42 4.71 2.48
CA GLY A 196 -22.87 4.80 2.33
C GLY A 196 -23.65 4.33 3.56
N ARG A 197 -23.24 3.23 4.21
CA ARG A 197 -23.87 2.76 5.46
C ARG A 197 -23.60 3.68 6.66
N LYS A 198 -22.40 4.27 6.76
CA LYS A 198 -22.12 5.27 7.81
C LYS A 198 -22.90 6.56 7.60
N ALA A 199 -23.05 7.01 6.36
CA ALA A 199 -23.91 8.15 6.01
C ALA A 199 -25.39 7.87 6.32
N ALA A 200 -25.88 6.66 5.99
CA ALA A 200 -27.25 6.26 6.31
C ALA A 200 -27.49 6.10 7.83
N SER A 201 -26.52 5.55 8.57
CA SER A 201 -26.58 5.44 10.03
C SER A 201 -26.53 6.79 10.74
N ALA A 202 -25.78 7.76 10.21
CA ALA A 202 -25.75 9.13 10.73
C ALA A 202 -27.05 9.89 10.44
N ALA A 203 -27.70 9.63 9.31
CA ALA A 203 -28.99 10.23 8.96
C ALA A 203 -30.14 9.74 9.86
N VAL A 204 -30.12 8.47 10.27
CA VAL A 204 -31.16 7.89 11.15
C VAL A 204 -30.97 8.30 12.62
N GLY A 205 -29.75 8.58 13.06
CA GLY A 205 -29.47 9.03 14.44
C GLY A 205 -29.72 10.53 14.70
N GLY A 206 -30.03 11.33 13.68
CA GLY A 206 -30.29 12.77 13.80
C GLY A 206 -31.77 13.17 13.88
N LEU A 207 -32.69 12.20 13.91
CA LEU A 207 -34.15 12.42 13.95
C LEU A 207 -34.82 11.85 15.21
N ALA A 208 -34.05 11.49 16.24
CA ALA A 208 -34.56 11.04 17.55
C ALA A 208 -34.24 12.05 18.65
#